data_AF-A0A4U0UEI3-F1
#
_entry.id   AF-A0A4U0UEI3-F1
#
_cell.length_a   1.000
_cell.length_b   1.000
_cell.length_c   1.000
_cell.angle_alpha   90.00
_cell.angle_beta   90.00
_cell.angle_gamma   90.00
#
_symmetry.space_group_name_H-M   'P 1'
#
loop_
_entity.id
_entity.type
_entity.pdbx_description
1 polymer ?
#
loop_
_entity_poly.entity_id
_entity_poly.type
_entity_poly.pdbx_seq_one_letter_code
_entity_poly.pdbx_strand_id
1 'polypeptide(L)'
;MLTYHDLTHHIIPGPQSFSYFIPHLLLPLALLTPRSLLSRWQSIALFMPIIVATTFHAWWSMGGVDVISVDTLLHALLLLVLKDPWADFRYVSRARIDKDDDTGDTQTTTGLPAVTANGQVDKRTSIVQPKGHTKRLDPSSRTSLPPPHEQPYPPTLLTRLPWVGTLLVSLRLNNWKINLPPHDRTQPSVPAFPTRRAFAIYALLSFARGYLILDLTRAYIAQDPYFTDSSLAISSPLPFPALRGLPPQLLRSMVVGAQA
;
A
#
# COMPACT_ATOMS: atom_id res chain seq x y z
N MET A 1 -6.13 2.16 35.83
CA MET A 1 -5.55 1.47 34.67
C MET A 1 -6.52 1.66 33.52
N LEU A 2 -6.14 2.36 32.45
CA LEU A 2 -6.93 2.35 31.21
C LEU A 2 -6.81 0.96 30.60
N THR A 3 -7.93 0.32 30.32
CA THR A 3 -7.98 -0.96 29.62
C THR A 3 -7.83 -0.74 28.12
N TYR A 4 -7.28 -1.72 27.40
CA TYR A 4 -7.13 -1.71 25.94
C TYR A 4 -8.46 -1.40 25.20
N HIS A 5 -9.59 -1.80 25.81
CA HIS A 5 -10.93 -1.52 25.32
C HIS A 5 -11.30 -0.03 25.36
N ASP A 6 -10.82 0.73 26.35
CA ASP A 6 -11.00 2.18 26.39
C ASP A 6 -10.16 2.89 25.32
N LEU A 7 -8.96 2.38 25.04
CA LEU A 7 -8.05 2.96 24.05
C LEU A 7 -8.58 2.84 22.61
N THR A 8 -9.25 1.72 22.28
CA THR A 8 -9.75 1.43 20.93
C THR A 8 -11.12 2.05 20.64
N HIS A 9 -11.94 2.28 21.67
CA HIS A 9 -13.30 2.82 21.50
C HIS A 9 -13.44 4.31 21.84
N HIS A 10 -12.47 4.92 22.52
CA HIS A 10 -12.45 6.37 22.80
C HIS A 10 -11.36 7.10 22.01
N ILE A 11 -11.35 6.95 20.68
CA ILE A 11 -10.68 7.92 19.81
C ILE A 11 -11.53 9.21 19.81
N ILE A 12 -11.51 9.91 20.94
CA ILE A 12 -12.02 11.26 21.04
C ILE A 12 -11.08 12.13 20.19
N PRO A 13 -11.57 12.99 19.28
CA PRO A 13 -10.71 13.92 18.56
C PRO A 13 -10.23 15.02 19.52
N GLY A 14 -9.31 14.67 20.42
CA GLY A 14 -8.53 15.62 21.20
C GLY A 14 -7.37 16.18 20.37
N PRO A 15 -6.57 17.11 20.92
CA PRO A 15 -5.31 17.58 20.29
C PRO A 15 -4.34 16.45 19.89
N GLN A 16 -4.54 15.26 20.47
CA GLN A 16 -3.90 13.98 20.13
C GLN A 16 -4.09 13.58 18.66
N SER A 17 -5.21 13.96 18.04
CA SER A 17 -5.53 13.67 16.63
C SER A 17 -4.74 14.54 15.65
N PHE A 18 -4.42 15.79 15.99
CA PHE A 18 -3.74 16.70 15.05
C PHE A 18 -2.31 16.25 14.77
N SER A 19 -1.54 15.89 15.80
CA SER A 19 -0.16 15.38 15.60
C SER A 19 -0.13 14.11 14.76
N TYR A 20 -1.18 13.29 14.85
CA TYR A 20 -1.31 12.09 14.04
C TYR A 20 -1.54 12.42 12.55
N PHE A 21 -2.34 13.43 12.22
CA PHE A 21 -2.63 13.80 10.83
C PHE A 21 -1.50 14.58 10.15
N ILE A 22 -0.66 15.30 10.90
CA ILE A 22 0.39 16.16 10.32
C ILE A 22 1.35 15.38 9.39
N PRO A 23 1.94 14.23 9.77
CA PRO A 23 2.78 13.44 8.88
C PRO A 23 2.10 13.06 7.56
N HIS A 24 0.83 12.67 7.63
CA HIS A 24 0.02 12.23 6.50
C HIS A 24 -0.29 13.37 5.52
N LEU A 25 -0.27 14.62 5.98
CA LEU A 25 -0.43 15.80 5.13
C LEU A 25 0.91 16.30 4.61
N LEU A 26 1.93 16.34 5.47
CA LEU A 26 3.24 16.88 5.12
C LEU A 26 3.96 16.05 4.07
N LEU A 27 3.87 14.72 4.12
CA LEU A 27 4.53 13.87 3.12
C LEU A 27 4.01 14.10 1.69
N PRO A 28 2.69 14.05 1.41
CA PRO A 28 2.16 14.42 0.10
C PRO A 28 2.52 15.85 -0.31
N LEU A 29 2.42 16.82 0.62
CA LEU A 29 2.77 18.22 0.34
C LEU A 29 4.23 18.38 -0.05
N ALA A 30 5.13 17.68 0.64
CA ALA A 30 6.55 17.64 0.29
C ALA A 30 6.74 17.16 -1.14
N LEU A 31 6.11 16.03 -1.52
CA LEU A 31 6.23 15.42 -2.85
C LEU A 31 5.58 16.25 -3.98
N LEU A 32 4.51 16.99 -3.68
CA LEU A 32 3.86 17.91 -4.63
C LEU A 32 4.69 19.15 -4.91
N THR A 33 5.56 19.53 -3.97
CA THR A 33 6.45 20.68 -4.09
C THR A 33 7.57 20.36 -5.08
N PRO A 34 7.71 21.12 -6.19
CA PRO A 34 8.75 20.87 -7.18
C PRO A 34 10.12 21.33 -6.67
N ARG A 35 11.18 20.74 -7.22
CA ARG A 35 12.56 21.15 -6.95
C ARG A 35 12.91 22.57 -7.38
N SER A 36 12.12 23.17 -8.28
CA SER A 36 12.26 24.59 -8.65
C SER A 36 11.88 25.55 -7.52
N LEU A 37 11.02 25.13 -6.58
CA LEU A 37 10.65 25.92 -5.41
C LEU A 37 11.51 25.57 -4.20
N LEU A 38 11.80 24.28 -4.02
CA LEU A 38 12.41 23.79 -2.79
C LEU A 38 13.40 22.65 -3.10
N SER A 39 14.68 22.91 -2.83
CA SER A 39 15.75 21.94 -3.09
C SER A 39 15.62 20.69 -2.21
N ARG A 40 16.34 19.62 -2.55
CA ARG A 40 16.32 18.36 -1.78
C ARG A 40 16.64 18.57 -0.31
N TRP A 41 17.72 19.26 -0.02
CA TRP A 41 18.15 19.49 1.36
C TRP A 41 17.21 20.40 2.13
N GLN A 42 16.67 21.44 1.48
CA GLN A 42 15.63 22.27 2.11
C GLN A 42 14.37 21.45 2.42
N SER A 43 14.00 20.52 1.54
CA SER A 43 12.80 19.68 1.72
C SER A 43 12.99 18.73 2.88
N ILE A 44 14.14 18.08 2.95
CA ILE A 44 14.51 17.23 4.08
C ILE A 44 14.53 18.05 5.37
N ALA A 45 15.25 19.17 5.39
CA ALA A 45 15.39 20.01 6.59
C ALA A 45 14.07 20.59 7.08
N LEU A 46 13.13 20.88 6.18
CA LEU A 46 11.82 21.41 6.54
C LEU A 46 10.84 20.32 6.99
N PHE A 47 10.64 19.29 6.17
CA PHE A 47 9.56 18.33 6.38
C PHE A 47 9.93 17.21 7.35
N MET A 48 11.16 16.66 7.28
CA MET A 48 11.52 15.48 8.09
C MET A 48 11.50 15.74 9.59
N PRO A 49 12.07 16.84 10.14
CA PRO A 49 12.02 17.10 11.57
C PRO A 49 10.59 17.22 12.10
N ILE A 50 9.71 17.88 11.34
CA ILE A 50 8.30 18.06 11.72
C ILE A 50 7.58 16.71 11.70
N ILE A 51 7.75 15.91 10.64
CA ILE A 51 7.19 14.56 10.53
C ILE A 51 7.64 13.70 11.71
N VAL A 52 8.93 13.64 11.99
CA VAL A 52 9.50 12.85 13.10
C VAL A 52 8.94 13.32 14.44
N ALA A 53 9.01 14.62 14.74
CA ALA A 53 8.57 15.17 16.02
C ALA A 53 7.07 14.93 16.25
N THR A 54 6.24 15.12 15.23
CA THR A 54 4.79 14.93 15.32
C THR A 54 4.41 13.45 15.43
N THR A 55 5.11 12.55 14.73
CA THR A 55 4.95 11.10 14.91
C THR A 55 5.30 10.66 16.33
N PHE A 56 6.45 11.08 16.87
CA PHE A 56 6.84 10.74 18.25
C PHE A 56 5.87 11.34 19.28
N HIS A 57 5.44 12.58 19.08
CA HIS A 57 4.43 13.20 19.93
C HIS A 57 3.10 12.44 19.90
N ALA A 58 2.69 11.96 18.71
CA ALA A 58 1.50 11.13 18.56
C ALA A 58 1.65 9.81 19.34
N TRP A 59 2.77 9.10 19.21
CA TRP A 59 3.01 7.85 19.95
C TRP A 59 2.99 8.05 21.46
N TRP A 60 3.65 9.10 21.93
CA TRP A 60 3.64 9.46 23.35
C TRP A 60 2.23 9.76 23.84
N SER A 61 1.47 10.54 23.08
CA SER A 61 0.11 10.96 23.44
C SER A 61 -0.90 9.81 23.41
N MET A 62 -0.74 8.86 22.48
CA MET A 62 -1.59 7.67 22.36
C MET A 62 -1.17 6.54 23.31
N GLY A 63 0.00 6.65 23.96
CA GLY A 63 0.54 5.62 24.84
C GLY A 63 1.04 4.38 24.09
N GLY A 64 1.30 4.49 22.79
CA GLY A 64 1.66 3.35 21.95
C GLY A 64 2.03 3.74 20.52
N VAL A 65 2.69 2.81 19.84
CA VAL A 65 3.07 2.94 18.43
C VAL A 65 1.93 2.40 17.56
N ASP A 66 1.54 3.17 16.54
CA ASP A 66 0.52 2.80 15.57
C ASP A 66 1.13 2.44 14.21
N VAL A 67 0.54 1.46 13.52
CA VAL A 67 1.05 0.92 12.25
C VAL A 67 1.07 1.98 11.14
N ILE A 68 0.05 2.81 11.04
CA ILE A 68 -0.10 3.80 9.97
C ILE A 68 0.92 4.92 10.14
N SER A 69 1.12 5.38 11.38
CA SER A 69 2.14 6.39 11.70
C SER A 69 3.57 5.89 11.49
N VAL A 70 3.86 4.61 11.76
CA VAL A 70 5.14 3.96 11.42
C VAL A 70 5.32 3.90 9.91
N ASP A 71 4.31 3.44 9.17
CA ASP A 71 4.36 3.32 7.72
C ASP A 71 4.61 4.68 7.06
N THR A 72 3.93 5.73 7.52
CA THR A 72 4.11 7.11 7.03
C THR A 72 5.52 7.63 7.29
N LEU A 73 6.07 7.36 8.48
CA LEU A 73 7.44 7.73 8.82
C LEU A 73 8.47 7.01 7.94
N LEU A 74 8.26 5.71 7.68
CA LEU A 74 9.12 4.93 6.80
C LEU A 74 9.04 5.40 5.35
N HIS A 75 7.83 5.71 4.84
CA HIS A 75 7.65 6.31 3.53
C HIS A 75 8.34 7.68 3.42
N ALA A 76 8.22 8.53 4.45
CA ALA A 76 8.91 9.82 4.47
C ALA A 76 10.43 9.66 4.45
N LEU A 77 10.97 8.74 5.25
CA LEU A 77 12.40 8.43 5.24
C LEU A 77 12.86 7.95 3.85
N LEU A 78 12.13 7.01 3.25
CA LEU A 78 12.45 6.47 1.93
C LEU A 78 12.41 7.55 0.85
N LEU A 79 11.32 8.30 0.77
CA LEU A 79 11.01 9.19 -0.36
C LEU A 79 11.61 10.59 -0.22
N LEU A 80 11.90 11.06 1.00
CA LEU A 80 12.51 12.38 1.20
C LEU A 80 14.03 12.27 1.40
N VAL A 81 14.48 11.28 2.19
CA VAL A 81 15.89 11.19 2.60
C VAL A 81 16.67 10.25 1.70
N LEU A 82 16.24 8.98 1.58
CA LEU A 82 17.04 7.93 0.95
C LEU A 82 17.01 8.00 -0.57
N LYS A 83 15.87 8.33 -1.16
CA LYS A 83 15.67 8.44 -2.61
C LYS A 83 15.25 9.85 -3.01
N ASP A 84 15.42 10.17 -4.29
CA ASP A 84 14.93 11.42 -4.87
C ASP A 84 13.83 11.16 -5.91
N PRO A 85 12.54 11.08 -5.50
CA PRO A 85 11.41 10.84 -6.39
C PRO A 85 11.36 11.75 -7.63
N TRP A 86 11.84 12.98 -7.51
CA TRP A 86 11.84 13.94 -8.60
C TRP A 86 12.82 13.56 -9.72
N ALA A 87 13.97 12.99 -9.35
CA ALA A 87 15.02 12.62 -10.28
C ALA A 87 14.95 11.14 -10.68
N ASP A 88 14.82 10.26 -9.69
CA ASP A 88 15.02 8.82 -9.82
C ASP A 88 13.75 8.07 -10.26
N PHE A 89 12.56 8.61 -9.98
CA PHE A 89 11.33 7.84 -10.15
C PHE A 89 10.72 8.06 -11.53
N ARG A 90 10.37 6.96 -12.19
CA ARG A 90 9.60 6.93 -13.44
C ARG A 90 8.44 5.98 -13.29
N TYR A 91 7.22 6.46 -13.51
CA TYR A 91 6.04 5.61 -13.52
C TYR A 91 5.97 4.87 -14.85
N VAL A 92 5.79 3.55 -14.81
CA VAL A 92 5.77 2.68 -15.99
C VAL A 92 4.32 2.28 -16.26
N SER A 93 3.67 2.93 -17.23
CA SER A 93 2.35 2.51 -17.69
C SER A 93 2.49 1.47 -18.81
N ARG A 94 1.72 0.38 -18.72
CA ARG A 94 1.49 -0.44 -19.91
C ARG A 94 0.57 0.34 -20.82
N ALA A 95 1.03 0.62 -22.04
CA ALA A 95 0.16 1.11 -23.09
C ALA A 95 -1.05 0.16 -23.17
N ARG A 96 -2.26 0.70 -23.00
CA ARG A 96 -3.45 -0.03 -23.44
C ARG A 96 -3.27 -0.21 -24.94
N ILE A 97 -3.60 -1.40 -25.42
CA ILE A 97 -3.87 -1.60 -26.84
C ILE A 97 -5.16 -0.82 -27.09
N ASP A 98 -5.03 0.48 -27.30
CA ASP A 98 -6.11 1.27 -27.85
C ASP A 98 -6.30 0.73 -29.26
N LYS A 99 -7.48 0.15 -29.47
CA LYS A 99 -8.00 -0.09 -30.80
C LYS A 99 -8.10 1.31 -31.42
N ASP A 100 -7.39 1.52 -32.52
CA ASP A 100 -7.53 2.70 -33.38
C ASP A 100 -9.03 2.98 -33.55
N ASP A 101 -9.54 4.00 -32.87
CA ASP A 101 -10.71 4.76 -33.30
C ASP A 101 -10.19 6.18 -33.45
N ASP A 102 -9.91 6.48 -34.71
CA ASP A 102 -9.57 7.77 -35.26
C ASP A 102 -10.74 8.74 -35.02
N THR A 103 -10.72 9.48 -33.91
CA THR A 103 -11.35 10.82 -33.85
C THR A 103 -10.73 11.60 -32.70
N GLY A 104 -10.07 12.72 -33.01
CA GLY A 104 -9.53 13.63 -32.02
C GLY A 104 -10.59 14.15 -31.07
N ASP A 105 -10.33 14.06 -29.77
CA ASP A 105 -10.28 15.22 -28.89
C ASP A 105 -9.86 14.83 -27.47
N THR A 106 -9.10 15.73 -26.87
CA THR A 106 -8.54 15.75 -25.53
C THR A 106 -9.48 15.19 -24.44
N GLN A 107 -9.18 14.01 -23.86
CA GLN A 107 -9.64 13.69 -22.50
C GLN A 107 -8.82 12.59 -21.82
N THR A 108 -8.10 12.99 -20.78
CA THR A 108 -7.42 12.13 -19.81
C THR A 108 -8.46 11.30 -19.03
N THR A 109 -8.74 10.08 -19.48
CA THR A 109 -9.60 9.14 -18.75
C THR A 109 -8.76 8.32 -17.77
N THR A 110 -8.57 8.87 -16.56
CA THR A 110 -8.24 8.07 -15.37
C THR A 110 -9.40 7.12 -15.08
N GLY A 111 -9.10 5.82 -15.03
CA GLY A 111 -10.04 4.75 -14.69
C GLY A 111 -10.43 4.73 -13.21
N LEU A 112 -11.17 5.73 -12.77
CA LEU A 112 -11.99 5.72 -11.55
C LEU A 112 -13.46 5.81 -12.00
N PRO A 113 -14.38 5.04 -11.41
CA PRO A 113 -15.79 5.17 -11.73
C PRO A 113 -16.28 6.55 -11.27
N ALA A 114 -16.47 7.47 -12.22
CA ALA A 114 -17.14 8.73 -11.96
C ALA A 114 -18.63 8.42 -11.75
N VAL A 115 -19.10 8.56 -10.51
CA VAL A 115 -20.53 8.68 -10.20
C VAL A 115 -20.95 10.03 -10.75
N THR A 116 -21.74 10.03 -11.82
CA THR A 116 -22.39 11.24 -12.32
C THR A 116 -23.48 11.67 -11.34
N ALA A 117 -23.67 12.99 -11.21
CA ALA A 117 -24.57 13.63 -10.24
C ALA A 117 -26.07 13.28 -10.39
N ASN A 118 -26.44 12.36 -11.29
CA ASN A 118 -27.82 11.96 -11.54
C ASN A 118 -28.13 10.50 -11.11
N GLY A 119 -27.25 9.84 -10.36
CA GLY A 119 -27.60 8.61 -9.63
C GLY A 119 -28.01 7.41 -10.50
N GLN A 120 -27.59 7.35 -11.76
CA GLN A 120 -27.94 6.26 -12.68
C GLN A 120 -26.72 5.39 -13.01
N VAL A 121 -26.77 4.12 -12.59
CA VAL A 121 -25.76 3.10 -12.88
C VAL A 121 -25.94 2.61 -14.31
N ASP A 122 -24.98 2.91 -15.18
CA ASP A 122 -25.02 2.51 -16.58
C ASP A 122 -24.79 0.99 -16.71
N LYS A 123 -25.88 0.23 -16.84
CA LYS A 123 -25.89 -1.18 -17.24
C LYS A 123 -25.65 -1.27 -18.75
N ARG A 124 -24.39 -1.28 -19.18
CA ARG A 124 -24.00 -1.74 -20.53
C ARG A 124 -22.91 -2.81 -20.48
N THR A 125 -23.27 -3.96 -19.92
CA THR A 125 -22.68 -5.25 -20.33
C THR A 125 -23.52 -5.82 -21.47
N SER A 126 -23.33 -5.32 -22.69
CA SER A 126 -23.80 -6.02 -23.89
C SER A 126 -22.62 -6.76 -24.52
N ILE A 127 -22.58 -8.06 -24.29
CA ILE A 127 -21.79 -9.02 -25.07
C ILE A 127 -22.25 -8.91 -26.52
N VAL A 128 -21.45 -8.25 -27.36
CA VAL A 128 -21.64 -8.28 -28.81
C VAL A 128 -20.86 -9.48 -29.33
N GLN A 129 -21.61 -10.49 -29.74
CA GLN A 129 -21.15 -11.67 -30.45
C GLN A 129 -20.88 -11.28 -31.92
N PRO A 130 -19.69 -11.51 -32.50
CA PRO A 130 -19.51 -11.41 -33.93
C PRO A 130 -19.76 -12.77 -34.59
N LYS A 131 -20.77 -12.80 -35.45
CA LYS A 131 -20.99 -13.80 -36.50
C LYS A 131 -19.72 -13.94 -37.35
N GLY A 132 -19.44 -15.18 -37.75
CA GLY A 132 -18.18 -15.55 -38.41
C GLY A 132 -17.97 -14.94 -39.79
N HIS A 133 -16.70 -14.68 -40.09
CA HIS A 133 -16.12 -14.92 -41.40
C HIS A 133 -14.69 -15.44 -41.21
N THR A 134 -14.47 -16.66 -41.67
CA THR A 134 -13.22 -17.40 -41.64
C THR A 134 -12.22 -16.75 -42.60
N LYS A 135 -11.44 -15.78 -42.10
CA LYS A 135 -10.22 -15.33 -42.79
C LYS A 135 -9.04 -15.96 -42.05
N ARG A 136 -8.40 -16.91 -42.74
CA ARG A 136 -7.20 -17.63 -42.32
C ARG A 136 -6.12 -16.60 -41.96
N LEU A 137 -5.84 -16.41 -40.67
CA LEU A 137 -4.71 -15.59 -40.20
C LEU A 137 -3.44 -16.43 -40.27
N ASP A 138 -2.41 -15.90 -40.92
CA ASP A 138 -1.04 -16.40 -40.86
C ASP A 138 -0.53 -16.42 -39.41
N PRO A 139 0.20 -17.47 -38.98
CA PRO A 139 0.65 -17.65 -37.59
C PRO A 139 1.89 -16.84 -37.18
N SER A 140 2.29 -15.81 -37.93
CA SER A 140 3.58 -15.14 -37.74
C SER A 140 3.55 -13.69 -37.23
N SER A 141 2.38 -13.09 -36.99
CA SER A 141 2.31 -11.80 -36.28
C SER A 141 2.34 -12.02 -34.76
N ARG A 142 3.55 -12.22 -34.22
CA ARG A 142 3.79 -11.91 -32.80
C ARG A 142 3.48 -10.42 -32.62
N THR A 143 2.29 -10.11 -32.14
CA THR A 143 1.92 -8.78 -31.67
C THR A 143 2.89 -8.40 -30.56
N SER A 144 3.98 -7.71 -30.91
CA SER A 144 4.85 -7.08 -29.94
C SER A 144 4.00 -6.07 -29.20
N LEU A 145 3.74 -6.34 -27.92
CA LEU A 145 3.11 -5.38 -27.02
C LEU A 145 3.85 -4.04 -27.17
N PRO A 146 3.13 -2.91 -27.28
CA PRO A 146 3.77 -1.61 -27.38
C PRO A 146 4.74 -1.42 -26.21
N PRO A 147 5.89 -0.77 -26.44
CA PRO A 147 6.86 -0.55 -25.39
C PRO A 147 6.21 0.20 -24.22
N PRO A 148 6.51 -0.19 -22.97
CA PRO A 148 5.95 0.47 -21.81
C PRO A 148 6.33 1.96 -21.81
N HIS A 149 5.36 2.83 -21.52
CA HIS A 149 5.58 4.26 -21.49
C HIS A 149 6.07 4.67 -20.09
N GLU A 150 7.18 5.38 -20.05
CA GLU A 150 7.78 5.88 -18.81
C GLU A 150 7.44 7.35 -18.59
N GLN A 151 6.77 7.65 -17.48
CA GLN A 151 6.39 9.00 -17.11
C GLN A 151 7.30 9.54 -15.98
N PRO A 152 8.09 10.59 -16.24
CA PRO A 152 8.87 11.27 -15.22
C PRO A 152 8.01 12.11 -14.27
N TYR A 153 8.65 12.72 -13.27
CA TYR A 153 7.98 13.66 -12.36
C TYR A 153 7.27 14.78 -13.17
N PRO A 154 5.95 14.95 -13.02
CA PRO A 154 5.21 15.85 -13.89
C PRO A 154 5.49 17.34 -13.61
N PRO A 155 5.47 18.20 -14.64
CA PRO A 155 5.78 19.62 -14.49
C PRO A 155 4.64 20.44 -13.88
N THR A 156 3.37 20.01 -13.98
CA THR A 156 2.22 20.80 -13.51
C THR A 156 1.59 20.21 -12.24
N LEU A 157 1.07 21.05 -11.34
CA LEU A 157 0.44 20.60 -10.08
C LEU A 157 -0.67 19.55 -10.32
N LEU A 158 -1.55 19.82 -11.30
CA LEU A 158 -2.68 18.95 -11.62
C LEU A 158 -2.25 17.54 -12.04
N THR A 159 -1.13 17.43 -12.77
CA THR A 159 -0.59 16.13 -13.21
C THR A 159 0.28 15.46 -12.15
N ARG A 160 0.85 16.23 -11.21
CA ARG A 160 1.58 15.70 -10.06
C ARG A 160 0.66 15.04 -9.03
N LEU A 161 -0.54 15.58 -8.79
CA LEU A 161 -1.50 15.00 -7.84
C LEU A 161 -1.73 13.50 -8.06
N PRO A 162 -2.15 13.03 -9.25
CA PRO A 162 -2.34 11.59 -9.48
C PRO A 162 -1.02 10.83 -9.47
N TRP A 163 0.10 11.43 -9.89
CA TRP A 163 1.43 10.81 -9.85
C TRP A 163 1.89 10.54 -8.41
N VAL A 164 1.80 11.55 -7.53
CA VAL A 164 2.14 11.46 -6.10
C VAL A 164 1.16 10.53 -5.39
N GLY A 165 -0.13 10.63 -5.69
CA GLY A 165 -1.14 9.71 -5.15
C GLY A 165 -0.82 8.26 -5.50
N THR A 166 -0.51 7.99 -6.77
CA THR A 166 -0.11 6.64 -7.23
C THR A 166 1.18 6.17 -6.55
N LEU A 167 2.14 7.07 -6.32
CA LEU A 167 3.39 6.75 -5.65
C LEU A 167 3.15 6.32 -4.19
N LEU A 168 2.34 7.10 -3.46
CA LEU A 168 2.07 6.84 -2.04
C LEU A 168 1.24 5.57 -1.79
N VAL A 169 0.39 5.18 -2.75
CA VAL A 169 -0.40 3.93 -2.63
C VAL A 169 0.28 2.71 -3.25
N SER A 170 1.37 2.89 -4.00
CA SER A 170 2.07 1.78 -4.65
C SER A 170 2.94 1.02 -3.65
N LEU A 171 2.30 0.10 -2.94
CA LEU A 171 2.98 -0.86 -2.07
C LEU A 171 4.07 -1.59 -2.87
N ARG A 172 5.32 -1.47 -2.40
CA ARG A 172 6.55 -2.01 -3.01
C ARG A 172 6.97 -1.38 -4.34
N LEU A 173 6.44 -0.19 -4.67
CA LEU A 173 6.85 0.56 -5.87
C LEU A 173 6.66 -0.26 -7.16
N ASN A 174 5.59 -1.07 -7.20
CA ASN A 174 5.21 -1.79 -8.41
C ASN A 174 4.88 -0.81 -9.53
N ASN A 175 5.38 -1.08 -10.73
CA ASN A 175 5.28 -0.22 -11.90
C ASN A 175 6.03 1.12 -11.76
N TRP A 176 7.03 1.18 -10.88
CA TRP A 176 7.94 2.32 -10.78
C TRP A 176 9.35 1.88 -11.10
N LYS A 177 10.08 2.64 -11.91
CA LYS A 177 11.55 2.57 -11.93
C LYS A 177 12.09 3.56 -10.92
N ILE A 178 13.11 3.15 -10.16
CA ILE A 178 13.64 3.89 -9.00
C ILE A 178 15.16 4.07 -9.07
N ASN A 179 15.70 4.01 -10.29
CA ASN A 179 17.12 4.07 -10.59
C ASN A 179 17.91 2.99 -9.83
N LEU A 180 17.38 1.76 -9.85
CA LEU A 180 17.99 0.60 -9.24
C LEU A 180 17.93 -0.57 -10.25
N PRO A 181 19.03 -0.86 -10.96
CA PRO A 181 19.04 -1.85 -12.04
C PRO A 181 18.42 -3.21 -11.74
N PRO A 182 18.66 -3.87 -10.58
CA PRO A 182 18.03 -5.16 -10.31
C PRO A 182 16.51 -5.06 -10.13
N HIS A 183 16.01 -3.95 -9.62
CA HIS A 183 14.58 -3.68 -9.49
C HIS A 183 13.96 -3.28 -10.83
N ASP A 184 14.57 -2.33 -11.54
CA ASP A 184 13.97 -1.71 -12.72
C ASP A 184 13.83 -2.67 -13.90
N ARG A 185 14.64 -3.74 -13.95
CA ARG A 185 14.55 -4.82 -14.93
C ARG A 185 13.28 -5.66 -14.80
N THR A 186 12.64 -5.68 -13.62
CA THR A 186 11.43 -6.46 -13.38
C THR A 186 10.15 -5.64 -13.55
N GLN A 187 10.28 -4.37 -13.98
CA GLN A 187 9.17 -3.44 -14.14
C GLN A 187 8.69 -3.35 -15.60
N PRO A 188 7.37 -3.27 -15.86
CA PRO A 188 6.29 -3.37 -14.89
C PRO A 188 6.08 -4.83 -14.44
N SER A 189 5.84 -5.04 -13.15
CA SER A 189 5.67 -6.38 -12.56
C SER A 189 4.68 -7.23 -13.38
N VAL A 190 5.07 -8.45 -13.72
CA VAL A 190 4.16 -9.43 -14.34
C VAL A 190 2.96 -9.62 -13.40
N PRO A 191 1.71 -9.74 -13.91
CA PRO A 191 0.57 -9.97 -13.04
C PRO A 191 0.83 -11.17 -12.13
N ALA A 192 0.68 -10.97 -10.81
CA ALA A 192 0.95 -12.01 -9.82
C ALA A 192 0.12 -13.29 -10.05
N PHE A 193 -1.02 -13.15 -10.72
CA PHE A 193 -1.89 -14.26 -11.10
C PHE A 193 -2.15 -14.25 -12.61
N PRO A 194 -2.02 -15.41 -13.29
CA PRO A 194 -2.25 -15.51 -14.72
C PRO A 194 -3.74 -15.34 -15.08
N THR A 195 -4.64 -15.63 -14.14
CA THR A 195 -6.10 -15.50 -14.34
C THR A 195 -6.76 -14.88 -13.12
N ARG A 196 -7.90 -14.21 -13.34
CA ARG A 196 -8.73 -13.67 -12.24
C ARG A 196 -9.26 -14.76 -11.31
N ARG A 197 -9.50 -15.97 -11.85
CA ARG A 197 -9.90 -17.14 -11.06
C ARG A 197 -8.79 -17.60 -10.12
N ALA A 198 -7.55 -17.64 -10.58
CA ALA A 198 -6.40 -17.97 -9.73
C ALA A 198 -6.24 -16.94 -8.60
N PHE A 199 -6.40 -15.65 -8.90
CA PHE A 199 -6.44 -14.61 -7.87
C PHE A 199 -7.58 -14.83 -6.86
N ALA A 200 -8.80 -15.10 -7.32
CA ALA A 200 -9.95 -15.29 -6.44
C ALA A 200 -9.76 -16.51 -5.51
N ILE A 201 -9.26 -17.62 -6.03
CA ILE A 201 -8.94 -18.82 -5.23
C ILE A 201 -7.86 -18.49 -4.20
N TYR A 202 -6.77 -17.83 -4.63
CA TYR A 202 -5.71 -17.42 -3.72
C TYR A 202 -6.21 -16.49 -2.62
N ALA A 203 -7.02 -15.50 -2.98
CA ALA A 203 -7.61 -14.56 -2.04
C ALA A 203 -8.49 -15.30 -1.02
N LEU A 204 -9.37 -16.19 -1.48
CA LEU A 204 -10.23 -16.99 -0.60
C LEU A 204 -9.42 -17.86 0.37
N LEU A 205 -8.38 -18.55 -0.13
CA LEU A 205 -7.49 -19.35 0.71
C LEU A 205 -6.71 -18.48 1.71
N SER A 206 -6.29 -17.29 1.30
CA SER A 206 -5.60 -16.34 2.18
C SER A 206 -6.52 -15.82 3.28
N PHE A 207 -7.77 -15.52 2.95
CA PHE A 207 -8.80 -15.18 3.94
C PHE A 207 -9.05 -16.32 4.91
N ALA A 208 -9.30 -17.54 4.40
CA ALA A 208 -9.51 -18.72 5.24
C ALA A 208 -8.32 -18.97 6.17
N ARG A 209 -7.09 -18.86 5.66
CA ARG A 209 -5.87 -18.95 6.46
C ARG A 209 -5.81 -17.85 7.52
N GLY A 210 -6.14 -16.61 7.17
CA GLY A 210 -6.15 -15.48 8.11
C GLY A 210 -7.12 -15.70 9.27
N TYR A 211 -8.36 -16.09 8.98
CA TYR A 211 -9.35 -16.43 10.00
C TYR A 211 -8.91 -17.61 10.87
N LEU A 212 -8.36 -18.66 10.26
CA LEU A 212 -7.85 -19.80 11.00
C LEU A 212 -6.71 -19.42 11.94
N ILE A 213 -5.79 -18.53 11.51
CA ILE A 213 -4.72 -18.01 12.38
C ILE A 213 -5.31 -17.21 13.53
N LEU A 214 -6.31 -16.35 13.29
CA LEU A 214 -6.96 -15.57 14.34
C LEU A 214 -7.64 -16.47 15.37
N ASP A 215 -8.38 -17.49 14.92
CA ASP A 215 -9.05 -18.45 15.80
C ASP A 215 -8.05 -19.28 16.59
N LEU A 216 -6.98 -19.78 15.95
CA LEU A 216 -5.90 -20.49 16.65
C LEU A 216 -5.19 -19.59 17.67
N THR A 217 -4.93 -18.33 17.32
CA THR A 217 -4.29 -17.35 18.21
C THR A 217 -5.16 -17.11 19.43
N ARG A 218 -6.47 -16.92 19.23
CA ARG A 218 -7.44 -16.79 20.33
C ARG A 218 -7.50 -18.04 21.19
N ALA A 219 -7.56 -19.23 20.59
CA ALA A 219 -7.60 -20.50 21.31
C ALA A 219 -6.31 -20.73 22.12
N TYR A 220 -5.15 -20.37 21.56
CA TYR A 220 -3.87 -20.46 22.23
C TYR A 220 -3.80 -19.52 23.44
N ILE A 221 -4.21 -18.27 23.28
CA ILE A 221 -4.24 -17.28 24.38
C ILE A 221 -5.15 -17.74 25.52
N ALA A 222 -6.28 -18.37 25.21
CA ALA A 222 -7.16 -18.93 26.23
C ALA A 222 -6.55 -20.10 27.00
N GLN A 223 -5.54 -20.78 26.43
CA GLN A 223 -4.93 -21.99 27.00
C GLN A 223 -3.56 -21.75 27.62
N ASP A 224 -2.80 -20.73 27.20
CA ASP A 224 -1.50 -20.38 27.80
C ASP A 224 -1.69 -19.50 29.05
N PRO A 225 -1.36 -20.00 30.25
CA PRO A 225 -1.53 -19.25 31.50
C PRO A 225 -0.80 -17.91 31.51
N TYR A 226 0.26 -17.74 30.70
CA TYR A 226 0.96 -16.46 30.60
C TYR A 226 0.05 -15.29 30.21
N PHE A 227 -0.98 -15.52 29.38
CA PHE A 227 -1.89 -14.44 28.95
C PHE A 227 -3.04 -14.19 29.93
N THR A 228 -3.25 -15.08 30.90
CA THR A 228 -4.32 -14.95 31.90
C THR A 228 -3.80 -14.59 33.28
N ASP A 229 -2.53 -14.91 33.60
CA ASP A 229 -1.89 -14.61 34.88
C ASP A 229 -0.66 -13.69 34.69
N SER A 230 -0.81 -12.45 35.14
CA SER A 230 0.22 -11.41 35.08
C SER A 230 1.47 -11.68 35.94
N SER A 231 1.42 -12.65 36.85
CA SER A 231 2.56 -13.00 37.71
C SER A 231 3.57 -13.92 37.01
N LEU A 232 3.21 -14.51 35.87
CA LEU A 232 4.05 -15.44 35.14
C LEU A 232 5.06 -14.72 34.26
N ALA A 233 6.33 -15.08 34.40
CA ALA A 233 7.39 -14.59 33.52
C ALA A 233 7.17 -15.07 32.07
N ILE A 234 7.56 -14.24 31.10
CA ILE A 234 7.47 -14.56 29.66
C ILE A 234 8.31 -15.78 29.25
N SER A 235 9.30 -16.16 30.06
CA SER A 235 10.12 -17.37 29.89
C SER A 235 9.50 -18.63 30.49
N SER A 236 8.32 -18.55 31.10
CA SER A 236 7.62 -19.72 31.65
C SER A 236 7.39 -20.79 30.57
N PRO A 237 7.40 -22.08 30.94
CA PRO A 237 7.27 -23.16 29.98
C PRO A 237 5.95 -23.07 29.20
N LEU A 238 6.01 -23.47 27.92
CA LEU A 238 4.83 -23.50 27.06
C LEU A 238 3.83 -24.56 27.55
N PRO A 239 2.51 -24.30 27.45
CA PRO A 239 1.47 -25.22 27.91
C PRO A 239 1.41 -26.52 27.09
N PHE A 240 1.91 -26.52 25.86
CA PHE A 240 1.87 -27.67 24.96
C PHE A 240 3.23 -28.39 24.92
N PRO A 241 3.29 -29.68 25.34
CA PRO A 241 4.53 -30.46 25.30
C PRO A 241 5.16 -30.54 23.90
N ALA A 242 4.33 -30.55 22.85
CA ALA A 242 4.78 -30.57 21.45
C ALA A 242 5.58 -29.33 21.04
N LEU A 243 5.46 -28.21 21.76
CA LEU A 243 6.13 -26.95 21.44
C LEU A 243 7.39 -26.71 22.28
N ARG A 244 7.83 -27.66 23.12
CA ARG A 244 8.98 -27.51 24.02
C ARG A 244 10.32 -27.17 23.33
N GLY A 245 10.43 -27.41 22.02
CA GLY A 245 11.60 -27.03 21.23
C GLY A 245 11.65 -25.55 20.80
N LEU A 246 10.57 -24.79 20.98
CA LEU A 246 10.50 -23.37 20.63
C LEU A 246 10.75 -22.48 21.86
N PRO A 247 11.52 -21.38 21.72
CA PRO A 247 11.64 -20.39 22.78
C PRO A 247 10.27 -19.80 23.13
N PRO A 248 9.82 -19.86 24.40
CA PRO A 248 8.49 -19.37 24.80
C PRO A 248 8.27 -17.89 24.46
N GLN A 249 9.32 -17.08 24.63
CA GLN A 249 9.34 -15.65 24.32
C GLN A 249 9.03 -15.38 22.85
N LEU A 250 9.64 -16.17 21.94
CA LEU A 250 9.45 -16.02 20.51
C LEU A 250 7.99 -16.29 20.15
N LEU A 251 7.45 -17.44 20.60
CA LEU A 251 6.07 -17.82 20.29
C LEU A 251 5.07 -16.80 20.84
N ARG A 252 5.24 -16.36 22.09
CA ARG A 252 4.36 -15.37 22.72
C ARG A 252 4.46 -14.01 22.03
N SER A 253 5.65 -13.58 21.62
CA SER A 253 5.81 -12.34 20.85
C SER A 253 5.14 -12.42 19.47
N MET A 254 5.21 -13.57 18.79
CA MET A 254 4.49 -13.80 17.53
C MET A 254 2.98 -13.78 17.71
N VAL A 255 2.48 -14.40 18.79
CA VAL A 255 1.05 -14.42 19.14
C VAL A 255 0.54 -13.00 19.40
N VAL A 256 1.27 -12.20 20.19
CA VAL A 256 0.94 -10.78 20.42
C VAL A 256 0.99 -9.99 19.11
N GLY A 257 2.02 -10.20 18.28
CA GLY A 257 2.14 -9.55 16.99
C GLY A 257 1.03 -9.92 15.99
N ALA A 258 0.46 -11.13 16.10
CA ALA A 258 -0.68 -11.55 15.28
C ALA A 258 -2.02 -10.95 15.73
N GLN A 259 -2.09 -10.33 16.91
CA GLN A 259 -3.26 -9.60 17.40
C GLN A 259 -3.27 -8.11 17.02
N ALA A 260 -2.10 -7.56 16.66
CA ALA A 260 -1.92 -6.16 16.25
C ALA A 260 -2.25 -5.97 14.75
#